data_AF-A0A7U9N1S5-F1
#
_entry.id   AF-A0A7U9N1S5-F1
#
_cell.length_a   1.000
_cell.length_b   1.000
_cell.length_c   1.000
_cell.angle_alpha   90.00
_cell.angle_beta   90.00
_cell.angle_gamma   90.00
#
_symmetry.space_group_name_H-M   'P 1'
#
loop_
_entity.id
_entity.type
_entity.pdbx_description
1 polymer ?
#
loop_
_entity_poly.entity_id
_entity_poly.type
_entity_poly.pdbx_seq_one_letter_code
_entity_poly.pdbx_strand_id
1 'polypeptide(L)' 'MSDQEYIEKREKIFSLLLEVNDPMVGKFFDQDSEKMLDEKIEVLTALKEGRKPSEIPKYYDILELYPEEGAQWD' A
#
# COMPACT_ATOMS: atom_id res chain seq x y z
N MET A 1 -14.45 10.43 7.32
CA MET A 1 -13.20 10.43 8.08
C MET A 1 -12.97 11.81 8.65
N SER A 2 -12.56 11.92 9.92
CA SER A 2 -12.17 13.20 10.52
C SER A 2 -10.70 13.52 10.21
N ASP A 3 -10.28 14.77 10.42
CA ASP A 3 -8.88 15.18 10.26
C ASP A 3 -7.95 14.36 11.16
N GLN A 4 -8.38 14.09 12.40
CA GLN A 4 -7.64 13.26 13.34
C GLN A 4 -7.48 11.81 12.83
N GLU A 5 -8.57 11.21 12.35
CA GLU A 5 -8.54 9.85 11.80
C GLU A 5 -7.66 9.77 10.54
N TYR A 6 -7.66 10.81 9.70
CA TYR A 6 -6.77 10.91 8.56
C TYR A 6 -5.29 10.94 8.97
N ILE A 7 -4.93 11.81 9.92
CA ILE A 7 -3.55 11.93 10.42
C ILE A 7 -3.06 10.59 10.98
N GLU A 8 -3.87 9.94 11.82
CA GLU A 8 -3.54 8.64 12.42
C GLU A 8 -3.30 7.56 11.36
N LYS A 9 -4.13 7.52 10.31
CA LYS A 9 -3.94 6.57 9.21
C LYS A 9 -2.66 6.86 8.42
N ARG A 10 -2.36 8.13 8.14
CA ARG A 10 -1.14 8.54 7.41
C ARG A 10 0.13 8.17 8.19
N GLU A 11 0.15 8.45 9.49
CA GLU A 11 1.28 8.09 10.37
C GLU A 11 1.48 6.57 10.42
N LYS A 12 0.39 5.81 10.53
CA LYS A 12 0.46 4.35 10.53
C LYS A 12 0.98 3.79 9.20
N ILE A 13 0.51 4.30 8.07
CA ILE A 13 1.01 3.92 6.74
C ILE A 13 2.50 4.23 6.63
N PHE A 14 2.92 5.43 7.03
CA PHE A 14 4.33 5.82 6.99
C PHE A 14 5.20 4.89 7.84
N SER A 15 4.77 4.57 9.07
CA SER A 15 5.48 3.62 9.93
C SER A 15 5.59 2.24 9.28
N LEU A 16 4.52 1.74 8.67
CA LEU A 16 4.51 0.42 8.03
C LEU A 16 5.43 0.38 6.80
N LEU A 17 5.48 1.45 6.00
CA LEU A 17 6.35 1.54 4.82
C LEU A 17 7.85 1.47 5.17
N LEU A 18 8.24 1.89 6.37
CA LEU A 18 9.64 1.76 6.83
C LEU A 18 10.00 0.32 7.20
N GLU A 19 9.02 -0.51 7.53
CA GLU A 19 9.22 -1.88 8.03
C GLU A 19 8.96 -2.95 6.96
N VAL A 20 8.09 -2.68 5.99
CA VAL A 20 7.75 -3.60 4.90
C VAL A 20 8.90 -3.68 3.89
N ASN A 21 9.47 -4.87 3.74
CA ASN A 21 10.47 -5.17 2.71
C ASN A 21 9.82 -5.86 1.50
N ASP A 22 9.01 -5.12 0.75
CA ASP A 22 8.37 -5.59 -0.48
C ASP A 22 8.79 -4.74 -1.69
N PRO A 23 9.42 -5.33 -2.73
CA PRO A 23 9.91 -4.58 -3.90
C PRO A 23 8.81 -3.88 -4.72
N MET A 24 7.60 -4.44 -4.75
CA MET A 24 6.50 -3.86 -5.53
C MET A 24 5.90 -2.67 -4.79
N VAL A 25 5.75 -2.77 -3.47
CA VAL A 25 5.36 -1.62 -2.63
C VAL A 25 6.37 -0.49 -2.82
N GLY A 26 7.67 -0.77 -2.75
CA GLY A 26 8.70 0.26 -2.93
C GLY A 26 8.70 0.93 -4.31
N LYS A 27 8.19 0.25 -5.34
CA LYS A 27 8.17 0.75 -6.72
C LYS A 27 6.85 1.40 -7.13
N PHE A 28 5.74 0.90 -6.61
CA PHE A 28 4.41 1.18 -7.17
C PHE A 28 3.38 1.69 -6.15
N PHE A 29 3.72 1.74 -4.87
CA PHE A 29 2.86 2.36 -3.87
C PHE A 29 2.89 3.89 -4.02
N ASP A 30 1.72 4.51 -4.13
CA ASP A 30 1.60 5.96 -4.07
C ASP A 30 1.49 6.43 -2.61
N GLN A 31 2.60 6.98 -2.11
CA GLN A 31 2.69 7.52 -0.74
C GLN A 31 1.89 8.80 -0.54
N ASP A 32 1.59 9.56 -1.58
CA ASP A 32 0.87 10.83 -1.47
C ASP A 32 -0.64 10.65 -1.68
N SER A 33 -1.06 9.51 -2.25
CA SER A 33 -2.48 9.21 -2.44
C SER A 33 -3.24 9.03 -1.13
N GLU A 34 -4.37 9.73 -1.05
CA GLU A 34 -5.34 9.67 0.05
C GLU A 34 -6.41 8.59 -0.14
N LYS A 35 -6.32 7.81 -1.22
CA LYS A 35 -7.27 6.71 -1.49
C LYS A 35 -6.91 5.47 -0.68
N MET A 36 -7.93 4.68 -0.37
CA MET A 36 -7.79 3.31 0.16
C MET A 36 -6.90 3.22 1.41
N LEU A 37 -6.94 4.22 2.30
CA LEU A 37 -6.04 4.27 3.45
C LEU A 37 -6.20 3.06 4.37
N ASP A 38 -7.44 2.56 4.54
CA ASP A 38 -7.70 1.37 5.35
C ASP A 38 -7.12 0.12 4.68
N GLU A 39 -7.35 -0.07 3.37
CA GLU A 39 -6.75 -1.17 2.62
C GLU A 39 -5.23 -1.12 2.61
N LYS A 40 -4.63 0.06 2.45
CA LYS A 40 -3.18 0.27 2.54
C LYS A 40 -2.67 -0.22 3.88
N ILE A 41 -3.33 0.13 4.98
CA ILE A 41 -2.95 -0.32 6.32
C ILE A 41 -3.09 -1.84 6.45
N GLU A 42 -4.19 -2.43 5.99
CA GLU A 42 -4.43 -3.88 6.05
C GLU A 42 -3.37 -4.67 5.28
N VAL A 43 -3.10 -4.28 4.03
CA VAL A 43 -2.12 -4.94 3.17
C VAL A 43 -0.71 -4.79 3.72
N LEU A 44 -0.30 -3.57 4.10
CA LEU A 44 1.05 -3.34 4.64
C LEU A 44 1.25 -4.05 5.98
N THR A 45 0.22 -4.15 6.83
CA THR A 45 0.27 -4.94 8.07
C THR A 45 0.48 -6.42 7.77
N ALA A 46 -0.28 -6.98 6.82
CA ALA A 46 -0.14 -8.37 6.41
C ALA A 46 1.25 -8.68 5.82
N LEU A 47 1.81 -7.77 5.01
CA LEU A 47 3.18 -7.89 4.49
C LEU A 47 4.23 -7.84 5.61
N LYS A 48 4.07 -6.94 6.58
CA LYS A 48 4.93 -6.87 7.78
C LYS A 48 4.88 -8.16 8.59
N GLU A 49 3.73 -8.82 8.66
CA GLU A 49 3.56 -10.13 9.31
C GLU A 49 4.14 -11.30 8.49
N GLY A 50 4.69 -11.03 7.31
CA GLY A 50 5.35 -12.03 6.45
C GLY A 50 4.38 -12.83 5.57
N ARG A 51 3.11 -12.40 5.43
CA ARG A 51 2.17 -13.03 4.49
C ARG A 51 2.60 -12.76 3.06
N LYS A 52 2.38 -13.73 2.18
CA LYS A 52 2.75 -13.60 0.76
C LYS A 52 1.74 -12.70 0.04
N PRO A 53 2.16 -11.88 -0.95
CA PRO A 53 1.25 -11.08 -1.77
C PRO A 53 0.05 -11.86 -2.33
N SER A 54 0.26 -13.10 -2.78
CA SER A 54 -0.80 -13.97 -3.32
C SER A 54 -1.88 -14.38 -2.30
N GLU A 55 -1.61 -14.21 -1.01
CA GLU A 55 -2.51 -14.55 0.10
C GLU A 55 -3.19 -13.31 0.68
N ILE A 56 -2.84 -12.12 0.20
CA ILE A 56 -3.33 -10.84 0.73
C ILE A 56 -4.38 -10.27 -0.24
N PRO A 57 -5.65 -10.18 0.17
CA PRO A 57 -6.67 -9.50 -0.62
C PRO A 57 -6.26 -8.06 -0.91
N LYS A 58 -6.62 -7.56 -2.09
CA LYS A 58 -6.37 -6.16 -2.51
C LYS A 58 -4.90 -5.73 -2.58
N TYR A 59 -3.95 -6.68 -2.57
CA TYR A 59 -2.53 -6.38 -2.66
C TYR A 59 -2.19 -5.50 -3.87
N TYR A 60 -2.70 -5.85 -5.05
CA TYR A 60 -2.45 -5.08 -6.27
C TYR A 60 -3.19 -3.74 -6.29
N ASP A 61 -4.35 -3.66 -5.62
CA ASP A 61 -5.17 -2.44 -5.60
C ASP A 61 -4.43 -1.27 -4.94
N ILE A 62 -3.60 -1.54 -3.91
CA ILE A 62 -2.83 -0.48 -3.22
C ILE A 62 -1.59 -0.02 -3.99
N LEU A 63 -1.20 -0.72 -5.06
CA LEU A 63 -0.08 -0.37 -5.92
C LEU A 63 -0.57 0.58 -7.02
N GLU A 64 -1.01 1.78 -6.63
CA GLU A 64 -1.68 2.73 -7.52
C GLU A 64 -0.84 3.20 -8.72
N LEU A 65 0.48 3.08 -8.66
CA LEU A 65 1.38 3.38 -9.77
C LEU A 65 1.74 2.14 -10.60
N TYR A 66 1.20 0.97 -10.24
CA TYR A 66 1.37 -0.24 -11.01
C TYR A 66 0.66 -0.08 -12.36
N PRO A 67 1.35 -0.34 -13.48
CA PRO A 67 0.74 -0.21 -14.81
C PRO A 67 -0.51 -1.07 -14.92
N GLU A 68 -1.58 -0.51 -15.49
CA GLU A 68 -2.74 -1.30 -15.91
C GLU A 68 -2.32 -2.33 -16.97
N GLU A 69 -2.99 -3.49 -16.99
CA GLU A 69 -2.77 -4.50 -18.02
C GLU A 69 -2.94 -3.87 -19.42
N GLY A 70 -1.87 -3.92 -20.22
CA GLY A 70 -1.83 -3.30 -21.56
C GLY A 70 -0.98 -2.03 -21.65
N ALA A 71 -0.41 -1.54 -20.55
CA ALA A 71 0.64 -0.53 -20.60
C ALA A 71 1.89 -1.12 -21.29
N GLN A 72 2.00 -0.88 -22.59
CA GLN A 72 3.21 -1.16 -23.34
C GLN A 72 4.31 -0.23 -22.83
N TRP A 73 5.42 -0.83 -22.39
CA TRP A 73 6.64 -0.12 -22.08
C TRP A 73 7.51 -0.15 -23.36
N ASP A 74 7.84 1.02 -23.91
CA ASP A 74 8.90 1.19 -24.91
C ASP A 74 10.29 0.97 -24.30
#